data_AF-T1C1Y6-F1
#
_entry.id   AF-T1C1Y6-F1
#
_cell.length_a   1.000
_cell.length_b   1.000
_cell.length_c   1.000
_cell.angle_alpha   90.00
_cell.angle_beta   90.00
_cell.angle_gamma   90.00
#
_symmetry.space_group_name_H-M   'P 1'
#
loop_
_entity.id
_entity.type
_entity.pdbx_description
1 polymer ?
#
loop_
_entity_poly.entity_id
_entity_poly.type
_entity_poly.pdbx_seq_one_letter_code
_entity_poly.pdbx_strand_id
1 'polypeptide(L)'
;MKPFPDFRAPLFLRDHILEILAFYEPHALDPKGGFYHYFRDDGTVYDRSHRHLVSSTRFVVNHARAWRTFGHLEDRVRMEHGLRFLREKHRDPGTGAYAWTLRDGKPDDRTRHAYGMAFVLLACASALDAGVSEAAGWLLATWELLEQRFYDPAYGLYRDEADEHWTFSPYRGQNANMHLCEALLAAHVATGQQDFLIRAALLADQMVQRQGRLAQGFIWEHYDSDWQIDWDYNRDNPKHLFRPWGFQVGHQIEWAKLLLCLDRVQPASWRLERARWLFDQSFKLGWDDRSGGLYYGLKPDGSPADDDKYFWVQAEAIAAAAHLAVATG
;
A
#
# COMPACT_ATOMS: atom_id res chain seq x y z
N MET A 1 14.60 -33.94 -8.33
CA MET A 1 14.04 -32.61 -7.98
C MET A 1 12.53 -32.79 -7.87
N LYS A 2 11.89 -32.41 -6.76
CA LYS A 2 10.41 -32.46 -6.71
C LYS A 2 9.87 -31.47 -7.75
N PRO A 3 8.80 -31.80 -8.50
CA PRO A 3 8.19 -30.83 -9.40
C PRO A 3 7.69 -29.62 -8.61
N PHE A 4 7.75 -28.44 -9.20
CA PHE A 4 7.13 -27.25 -8.62
C PHE A 4 5.61 -27.47 -8.50
N PRO A 5 4.96 -26.89 -7.48
CA PRO A 5 3.50 -26.88 -7.40
C PRO A 5 2.92 -26.09 -8.56
N ASP A 6 1.63 -26.33 -8.87
CA ASP A 6 0.89 -25.45 -9.75
C ASP A 6 0.56 -24.14 -9.03
N PHE A 7 1.37 -23.11 -9.28
CA PHE A 7 1.23 -21.78 -8.66
C PHE A 7 -0.08 -21.07 -9.02
N ARG A 8 -0.84 -21.56 -10.02
CA ARG A 8 -2.15 -21.02 -10.41
C ARG A 8 -3.30 -21.74 -9.73
N ALA A 9 -3.06 -22.91 -9.13
CA ALA A 9 -4.10 -23.69 -8.50
C ALA A 9 -4.66 -22.96 -7.26
N PRO A 10 -5.99 -22.83 -7.13
CA PRO A 10 -6.60 -22.20 -5.95
C PRO A 10 -6.19 -22.87 -4.64
N LEU A 11 -5.97 -24.19 -4.64
CA LEU A 11 -5.52 -24.93 -3.46
C LEU A 11 -4.13 -24.45 -3.01
N PHE A 12 -3.16 -24.36 -3.92
CA PHE A 12 -1.82 -23.86 -3.62
C PHE A 12 -1.88 -22.45 -3.00
N LEU A 13 -2.64 -21.54 -3.61
CA LEU A 13 -2.76 -20.16 -3.13
C LEU A 13 -3.40 -20.10 -1.73
N ARG A 14 -4.46 -20.88 -1.48
CA ARG A 14 -5.14 -20.94 -0.18
C ARG A 14 -4.24 -21.53 0.91
N ASP A 15 -3.55 -22.62 0.60
CA ASP A 15 -2.63 -23.27 1.55
C ASP A 15 -1.47 -22.33 1.89
N HIS A 16 -0.90 -21.65 0.90
CA HIS A 16 0.18 -20.68 1.14
C HIS A 16 -0.27 -19.48 1.98
N ILE A 17 -1.51 -18.99 1.79
CA ILE A 17 -2.07 -17.95 2.67
C ILE A 17 -2.17 -18.45 4.11
N LEU A 18 -2.64 -19.68 4.32
CA LEU A 18 -2.74 -20.29 5.66
C LEU A 18 -1.37 -20.48 6.31
N GLU A 19 -0.34 -20.85 5.53
CA GLU A 19 1.05 -20.94 6.01
C GLU A 19 1.57 -19.58 6.50
N ILE A 20 1.31 -18.49 5.75
CA ILE A 20 1.69 -17.13 6.16
C ILE A 20 0.95 -16.71 7.44
N LEU A 21 -0.36 -16.99 7.53
CA LEU A 21 -1.12 -16.69 8.75
C LEU A 21 -0.55 -17.46 9.94
N ALA A 22 -0.27 -18.75 9.79
CA ALA A 22 0.27 -19.62 10.84
C ALA A 22 1.61 -19.12 11.41
N PHE A 23 2.43 -18.42 10.61
CA PHE A 23 3.64 -17.76 11.11
C PHE A 23 3.33 -16.67 12.15
N TYR A 24 2.30 -15.86 11.93
CA TYR A 24 1.95 -14.73 12.81
C TYR A 24 1.06 -15.13 13.99
N GLU A 25 0.13 -16.05 13.81
CA GLU A 25 -0.92 -16.39 14.78
C GLU A 25 -0.44 -16.66 16.23
N PRO A 26 0.63 -17.45 16.47
CA PRO A 26 1.08 -17.73 17.84
C PRO A 26 1.82 -16.57 18.51
N HIS A 27 2.26 -15.55 17.75
CA HIS A 27 3.23 -14.56 18.22
C HIS A 27 2.78 -13.11 18.10
N ALA A 28 1.92 -12.80 17.13
CA ALA A 28 1.66 -11.41 16.73
C ALA A 28 0.68 -10.69 17.66
N LEU A 29 -0.30 -11.38 18.24
CA LEU A 29 -1.31 -10.72 19.07
C LEU A 29 -0.70 -10.19 20.39
N ASP A 30 -0.89 -8.91 20.70
CA ASP A 30 -0.52 -8.34 21.99
C ASP A 30 -1.75 -8.31 22.91
N PRO A 31 -1.76 -9.07 24.02
CA PRO A 31 -2.90 -9.07 24.95
C PRO A 31 -3.21 -7.69 25.55
N LYS A 32 -2.25 -6.75 25.52
CA LYS A 32 -2.45 -5.36 25.97
C LYS A 32 -3.10 -4.46 24.92
N GLY A 33 -3.26 -4.93 23.68
CA GLY A 33 -3.85 -4.20 22.57
C GLY A 33 -2.95 -4.18 21.33
N GLY A 34 -3.56 -4.44 20.18
CA GLY A 34 -2.90 -4.42 18.87
C GLY A 34 -2.08 -5.67 18.60
N PHE A 35 -1.06 -5.50 17.77
CA PHE A 35 -0.14 -6.56 17.37
C PHE A 35 1.30 -6.14 17.62
N TYR A 36 2.18 -7.09 17.89
CA TYR A 36 3.62 -6.90 17.75
C TYR A 36 3.96 -6.76 16.26
N HIS A 37 4.99 -5.99 15.93
CA HIS A 37 5.31 -5.62 14.54
C HIS A 37 6.70 -6.02 14.07
N TYR A 38 7.48 -6.66 14.95
CA TYR A 38 8.91 -6.89 14.76
C TYR A 38 9.25 -8.34 15.06
N PHE A 39 9.41 -9.13 14.00
CA PHE A 39 9.56 -10.58 14.06
C PHE A 39 10.91 -11.01 13.48
N ARG A 40 11.50 -12.05 14.06
CA ARG A 40 12.59 -12.81 13.45
C ARG A 40 12.03 -13.92 12.57
N ASP A 41 12.89 -14.58 11.80
CA ASP A 41 12.53 -15.68 10.90
C ASP A 41 11.85 -16.86 11.61
N ASP A 42 12.11 -17.05 12.91
CA ASP A 42 11.49 -18.08 13.75
C ASP A 42 10.18 -17.63 14.43
N GLY A 43 9.70 -16.42 14.11
CA GLY A 43 8.51 -15.83 14.71
C GLY A 43 8.75 -15.10 16.04
N THR A 44 9.97 -15.13 16.58
CA THR A 44 10.30 -14.44 17.84
C THR A 44 10.09 -12.93 17.70
N VAL A 45 9.31 -12.36 18.61
CA VAL A 45 9.10 -10.91 18.70
C VAL A 45 10.33 -10.25 19.34
N TYR A 46 11.10 -9.47 18.57
CA TYR A 46 12.34 -8.85 19.05
C TYR A 46 12.18 -7.40 19.55
N ASP A 47 11.10 -6.71 19.16
CA ASP A 47 10.71 -5.42 19.73
C ASP A 47 9.22 -5.47 20.10
N ARG A 48 8.96 -5.36 21.40
CA ARG A 48 7.63 -5.45 21.99
C ARG A 48 7.03 -4.08 22.31
N SER A 49 7.79 -2.99 22.31
CA SER A 49 7.31 -1.67 22.75
C SER A 49 6.97 -0.74 21.59
N HIS A 50 7.66 -0.86 20.46
CA HIS A 50 7.43 0.01 19.31
C HIS A 50 6.27 -0.49 18.43
N ARG A 51 5.44 0.44 17.93
CA ARG A 51 4.34 0.19 17.02
C ARG A 51 4.37 1.21 15.89
N HIS A 52 3.91 0.80 14.71
CA HIS A 52 3.92 1.62 13.51
C HIS A 52 2.55 1.56 12.86
N LEU A 53 2.02 2.71 12.43
CA LEU A 53 0.66 2.83 11.91
C LEU A 53 0.39 1.87 10.74
N VAL A 54 1.36 1.74 9.84
CA VAL A 54 1.29 0.85 8.68
C VAL A 54 1.15 -0.63 9.08
N SER A 55 1.87 -1.10 10.09
CA SER A 55 1.72 -2.48 10.57
C SER A 55 0.39 -2.68 11.29
N SER A 56 -0.01 -1.73 12.15
CA SER A 56 -1.31 -1.77 12.85
C SER A 56 -2.49 -1.89 11.88
N THR A 57 -2.44 -1.13 10.78
CA THR A 57 -3.47 -1.15 9.73
C THR A 57 -3.38 -2.39 8.86
N ARG A 58 -2.19 -2.82 8.43
CA ARG A 58 -2.03 -4.04 7.62
C ARG A 58 -2.46 -5.31 8.35
N PHE A 59 -2.25 -5.42 9.67
CA PHE A 59 -2.80 -6.56 10.43
C PHE A 59 -4.33 -6.59 10.43
N VAL A 60 -5.01 -5.43 10.51
CA VAL A 60 -6.46 -5.37 10.34
C VAL A 60 -6.86 -5.88 8.95
N VAL A 61 -6.16 -5.43 7.90
CA VAL A 61 -6.42 -5.89 6.53
C VAL A 61 -6.19 -7.40 6.37
N ASN A 62 -5.10 -7.94 6.93
CA ASN A 62 -4.78 -9.37 6.89
C ASN A 62 -5.91 -10.20 7.49
N HIS A 63 -6.34 -9.87 8.71
CA HIS A 63 -7.38 -10.63 9.39
C HIS A 63 -8.78 -10.39 8.81
N ALA A 64 -9.07 -9.19 8.29
CA ALA A 64 -10.31 -8.95 7.55
C ALA A 64 -10.41 -9.84 6.29
N ARG A 65 -9.32 -9.90 5.50
CA ARG A 65 -9.25 -10.74 4.30
C ARG A 65 -9.28 -12.23 4.65
N ALA A 66 -8.58 -12.65 5.71
CA ALA A 66 -8.59 -14.03 6.19
C ALA A 66 -10.00 -14.46 6.63
N TRP A 67 -10.68 -13.64 7.44
CA TRP A 67 -12.08 -13.85 7.82
C TRP A 67 -12.99 -14.02 6.60
N ARG A 68 -12.88 -13.12 5.61
CA ARG A 68 -13.67 -13.18 4.37
C ARG A 68 -13.36 -14.41 3.51
N THR A 69 -12.15 -14.95 3.58
CA THR A 69 -11.68 -16.06 2.73
C THR A 69 -11.90 -17.43 3.35
N PHE A 70 -11.82 -17.54 4.69
CA PHE A 70 -11.83 -18.82 5.41
C PHE A 70 -12.95 -18.92 6.46
N GLY A 71 -13.49 -17.80 6.95
CA GLY A 71 -14.59 -17.83 7.92
C GLY A 71 -14.18 -18.29 9.33
N HIS A 72 -12.90 -18.21 9.69
CA HIS A 72 -12.43 -18.55 11.04
C HIS A 72 -12.75 -17.40 12.01
N LEU A 73 -13.48 -17.70 13.09
CA LEU A 73 -13.95 -16.67 14.03
C LEU A 73 -12.79 -15.91 14.70
N GLU A 74 -11.65 -16.58 14.87
CA GLU A 74 -10.42 -16.01 15.42
C GLU A 74 -9.91 -14.83 14.59
N ASP A 75 -10.01 -14.90 13.25
CA ASP A 75 -9.62 -13.78 12.38
C ASP A 75 -10.53 -12.58 12.57
N ARG A 76 -11.84 -12.80 12.72
CA ARG A 76 -12.77 -11.71 13.05
C ARG A 76 -12.39 -11.04 14.37
N VAL A 77 -12.13 -11.83 15.41
CA VAL A 77 -11.74 -11.32 16.74
C VAL A 77 -10.43 -10.53 16.67
N ARG A 78 -9.43 -11.03 15.93
CA ARG A 78 -8.14 -10.34 15.74
C ARG A 78 -8.29 -9.04 14.93
N MET A 79 -9.09 -9.04 13.87
CA MET A 79 -9.42 -7.83 13.11
C MET A 79 -10.05 -6.76 14.02
N GLU A 80 -11.09 -7.12 14.79
CA GLU A 80 -11.75 -6.21 15.73
C GLU A 80 -10.80 -5.71 16.82
N HIS A 81 -9.89 -6.57 17.28
CA HIS A 81 -8.82 -6.19 18.22
C HIS A 81 -7.86 -5.14 17.62
N GLY A 82 -7.41 -5.33 16.39
CA GLY A 82 -6.58 -4.36 15.66
C GLY A 82 -7.26 -3.02 15.42
N LEU A 83 -8.54 -3.05 15.01
CA LEU A 83 -9.34 -1.84 14.80
C LEU A 83 -9.46 -1.02 16.08
N ARG A 84 -9.74 -1.69 17.21
CA ARG A 84 -9.80 -1.04 18.52
C ARG A 84 -8.48 -0.35 18.85
N PHE A 85 -7.35 -1.03 18.63
CA PHE A 85 -6.03 -0.45 18.87
C PHE A 85 -5.75 0.78 18.01
N LEU A 86 -6.09 0.75 16.71
CA LEU A 86 -5.99 1.91 15.82
C LEU A 86 -6.78 3.11 16.36
N ARG A 87 -8.01 2.87 16.82
CA ARG A 87 -8.93 3.89 17.31
C ARG A 87 -8.54 4.46 18.68
N GLU A 88 -8.01 3.64 19.57
CA GLU A 88 -7.73 4.01 20.95
C GLU A 88 -6.29 4.49 21.18
N LYS A 89 -5.33 4.06 20.35
CA LYS A 89 -3.89 4.32 20.57
C LYS A 89 -3.24 5.17 19.49
N HIS A 90 -3.56 4.94 18.22
CA HIS A 90 -3.02 5.76 17.14
C HIS A 90 -3.82 7.05 16.95
N ARG A 91 -5.15 6.97 16.94
CA ARG A 91 -6.00 8.12 16.64
C ARG A 91 -6.01 9.12 17.80
N ASP A 92 -5.75 10.38 17.48
CA ASP A 92 -6.03 11.51 18.36
C ASP A 92 -7.53 11.86 18.28
N PRO A 93 -8.29 11.78 19.40
CA PRO A 93 -9.71 12.10 19.41
C PRO A 93 -10.03 13.58 19.12
N GLY A 94 -9.11 14.51 19.45
CA GLY A 94 -9.32 15.94 19.26
C GLY A 94 -9.11 16.41 17.83
N THR A 95 -8.14 15.82 17.13
CA THR A 95 -7.79 16.23 15.74
C THR A 95 -8.25 15.24 14.68
N GLY A 96 -8.53 13.99 15.04
CA GLY A 96 -8.81 12.90 14.11
C GLY A 96 -7.59 12.35 13.37
N ALA A 97 -6.41 12.95 13.55
CA ALA A 97 -5.16 12.48 13.00
C ALA A 97 -4.68 11.19 13.69
N TYR A 98 -3.72 10.49 13.08
CA TYR A 98 -3.14 9.27 13.61
C TYR A 98 -1.65 9.45 13.85
N ALA A 99 -1.17 9.05 15.02
CA ALA A 99 0.25 8.98 15.31
C ALA A 99 0.93 7.97 14.38
N TRP A 100 2.07 8.36 13.81
CA TRP A 100 2.84 7.55 12.87
C TRP A 100 3.46 6.35 13.58
N THR A 101 4.10 6.60 14.71
CA THR A 101 4.64 5.55 15.59
C THR A 101 4.21 5.75 17.04
N LEU A 102 4.19 4.63 17.76
CA LEU A 102 3.98 4.61 19.20
C LEU A 102 5.15 3.87 19.86
N ARG A 103 5.49 4.29 21.07
CA ARG A 103 6.37 3.59 21.99
C ARG A 103 5.67 3.40 23.33
N ASP A 104 5.60 2.16 23.78
CA ASP A 104 4.91 1.79 25.02
C ASP A 104 3.45 2.31 25.07
N GLY A 105 2.79 2.28 23.90
CA GLY A 105 1.41 2.71 23.72
C GLY A 105 1.20 4.23 23.71
N LYS A 106 2.26 5.03 23.63
CA LYS A 106 2.21 6.50 23.52
C LYS A 106 2.80 6.98 22.19
N PRO A 107 2.24 8.01 21.55
CA PRO A 107 2.82 8.59 20.34
C PRO A 107 4.25 9.08 20.56
N ASP A 108 5.20 8.61 19.75
CA ASP A 108 6.59 9.10 19.71
C ASP A 108 6.94 9.78 18.37
N ASP A 109 6.22 9.48 17.28
CA ASP A 109 6.18 10.30 16.06
C ASP A 109 4.72 10.65 15.71
N ARG A 110 4.46 11.96 15.57
CA ARG A 110 3.15 12.54 15.30
C ARG A 110 3.05 13.20 13.93
N THR A 111 4.06 13.01 13.08
CA THR A 111 4.04 13.44 11.69
C THR A 111 2.84 12.82 10.99
N ARG A 112 2.11 13.65 10.25
CA ARG A 112 0.86 13.27 9.58
C ARG A 112 1.18 12.88 8.16
N HIS A 113 1.27 11.59 7.90
CA HIS A 113 1.54 11.06 6.56
C HIS A 113 0.26 10.68 5.83
N ALA A 114 0.09 11.16 4.60
CA ALA A 114 -0.95 10.70 3.68
C ALA A 114 -0.83 9.19 3.42
N TYR A 115 0.38 8.65 3.37
CA TYR A 115 0.65 7.22 3.29
C TYR A 115 -0.03 6.44 4.44
N GLY A 116 0.16 6.91 5.68
CA GLY A 116 -0.49 6.30 6.84
C GLY A 116 -2.02 6.37 6.78
N MET A 117 -2.54 7.51 6.36
CA MET A 117 -3.98 7.72 6.17
C MET A 117 -4.58 6.83 5.07
N ALA A 118 -3.82 6.53 4.01
CA ALA A 118 -4.22 5.56 2.99
C ALA A 118 -4.48 4.18 3.59
N PHE A 119 -3.57 3.70 4.44
CA PHE A 119 -3.74 2.41 5.11
C PHE A 119 -4.81 2.43 6.20
N VAL A 120 -5.06 3.56 6.86
CA VAL A 120 -6.22 3.71 7.76
C VAL A 120 -7.53 3.58 6.98
N LEU A 121 -7.62 4.23 5.82
CA LEU A 121 -8.78 4.13 4.92
C LEU A 121 -8.97 2.69 4.45
N LEU A 122 -7.89 2.01 4.03
CA LEU A 122 -7.90 0.61 3.62
C LEU A 122 -8.33 -0.34 4.75
N ALA A 123 -7.86 -0.11 5.97
CA ALA A 123 -8.24 -0.90 7.14
C ALA A 123 -9.74 -0.74 7.47
N CYS A 124 -10.27 0.49 7.39
CA CYS A 124 -11.69 0.76 7.59
C CYS A 124 -12.55 0.14 6.47
N ALA A 125 -12.12 0.24 5.20
CA ALA A 125 -12.79 -0.40 4.08
C ALA A 125 -12.81 -1.93 4.20
N SER A 126 -11.67 -2.53 4.57
CA SER A 126 -11.56 -3.98 4.77
C SER A 126 -12.42 -4.47 5.93
N ALA A 127 -12.47 -3.72 7.02
CA ALA A 127 -13.34 -4.03 8.17
C ALA A 127 -14.83 -3.92 7.81
N LEU A 128 -15.20 -2.93 7.01
CA LEU A 128 -16.57 -2.77 6.54
C LEU A 128 -16.98 -3.93 5.62
N ASP A 129 -16.14 -4.33 4.66
CA ASP A 129 -16.37 -5.53 3.83
C ASP A 129 -16.45 -6.82 4.67
N ALA A 130 -15.70 -6.87 5.77
CA ALA A 130 -15.74 -7.96 6.76
C ALA A 130 -17.01 -7.99 7.64
N GLY A 131 -17.88 -6.98 7.55
CA GLY A 131 -19.16 -6.90 8.26
C GLY A 131 -19.14 -6.04 9.53
N VAL A 132 -18.11 -5.22 9.76
CA VAL A 132 -18.06 -4.26 10.88
C VAL A 132 -18.75 -2.96 10.46
N SER A 133 -20.03 -2.83 10.75
CA SER A 133 -20.87 -1.70 10.28
C SER A 133 -20.37 -0.32 10.72
N GLU A 134 -19.80 -0.24 11.92
CA GLU A 134 -19.27 0.99 12.53
C GLU A 134 -18.09 1.56 11.74
N ALA A 135 -17.38 0.71 10.99
CA ALA A 135 -16.25 1.13 10.16
C ALA A 135 -16.67 2.08 9.03
N ALA A 136 -17.95 2.09 8.63
CA ALA A 136 -18.46 3.04 7.62
C ALA A 136 -18.28 4.50 8.06
N GLY A 137 -18.63 4.82 9.32
CA GLY A 137 -18.44 6.17 9.86
C GLY A 137 -16.96 6.53 10.00
N TRP A 138 -16.09 5.57 10.32
CA TRP A 138 -14.66 5.81 10.45
C TRP A 138 -13.98 5.98 9.09
N LEU A 139 -14.42 5.24 8.08
CA LEU A 139 -13.99 5.37 6.69
C LEU A 139 -14.29 6.79 6.20
N LEU A 140 -15.54 7.24 6.35
CA LEU A 140 -15.97 8.58 5.94
C LEU A 140 -15.18 9.68 6.66
N ALA A 141 -15.02 9.59 7.98
CA ALA A 141 -14.23 10.57 8.74
C ALA A 141 -12.75 10.60 8.30
N THR A 142 -12.19 9.45 7.92
CA THR A 142 -10.81 9.35 7.40
C THR A 142 -10.70 10.02 6.03
N TRP A 143 -11.66 9.77 5.16
CA TRP A 143 -11.78 10.39 3.85
C TRP A 143 -11.96 11.92 3.93
N GLU A 144 -12.85 12.39 4.80
CA GLU A 144 -13.06 13.82 5.03
C GLU A 144 -11.78 14.53 5.50
N LEU A 145 -11.01 13.88 6.38
CA LEU A 145 -9.73 14.44 6.83
C LEU A 145 -8.71 14.51 5.68
N LEU A 146 -8.65 13.48 4.83
CA LEU A 146 -7.84 13.48 3.61
C LEU A 146 -8.24 14.63 2.67
N GLU A 147 -9.53 14.81 2.43
CA GLU A 147 -10.05 15.88 1.56
C GLU A 147 -9.78 17.28 2.11
N GLN A 148 -9.96 17.47 3.42
CA GLN A 148 -9.79 18.78 4.05
C GLN A 148 -8.33 19.21 4.17
N ARG A 149 -7.41 18.25 4.33
CA ARG A 149 -6.02 18.55 4.70
C ARG A 149 -5.00 18.14 3.65
N PHE A 150 -5.13 16.97 3.05
CA PHE A 150 -4.09 16.44 2.18
C PHE A 150 -4.37 16.70 0.70
N TYR A 151 -5.63 16.67 0.29
CA TYR A 151 -5.99 16.82 -1.12
C TYR A 151 -5.65 18.22 -1.64
N ASP A 152 -4.96 18.26 -2.77
CA ASP A 152 -4.66 19.48 -3.50
C ASP A 152 -5.46 19.48 -4.82
N PRO A 153 -6.58 20.22 -4.90
CA PRO A 153 -7.43 20.22 -6.08
C PRO A 153 -6.75 20.86 -7.30
N ALA A 154 -5.72 21.69 -7.13
CA ALA A 154 -4.99 22.28 -8.26
C ALA A 154 -4.22 21.21 -9.04
N TYR A 155 -3.74 20.19 -8.33
CA TYR A 155 -2.98 19.09 -8.91
C TYR A 155 -3.77 17.78 -9.02
N GLY A 156 -4.94 17.66 -8.40
CA GLY A 156 -5.71 16.41 -8.36
C GLY A 156 -4.96 15.27 -7.66
N LEU A 157 -4.09 15.61 -6.70
CA LEU A 157 -3.22 14.68 -5.96
C LEU A 157 -3.18 15.07 -4.48
N TYR A 158 -2.75 14.15 -3.63
CA TYR A 158 -2.56 14.38 -2.20
C TYR A 158 -1.12 14.80 -1.90
N ARG A 159 -0.97 15.82 -1.06
CA ARG A 159 0.30 16.20 -0.43
C ARG A 159 0.75 15.07 0.51
N ASP A 160 2.06 14.98 0.76
CA ASP A 160 2.62 13.77 1.40
C ASP A 160 2.59 13.81 2.93
N GLU A 161 3.14 14.87 3.53
CA GLU A 161 3.30 14.93 4.99
C GLU A 161 3.16 16.35 5.56
N ALA A 162 2.68 16.41 6.80
CA ALA A 162 2.59 17.64 7.59
C ALA A 162 2.95 17.39 9.05
N ASP A 163 3.37 18.44 9.76
CA ASP A 163 3.54 18.41 11.20
C ASP A 163 2.20 18.38 11.98
N GLU A 164 2.28 18.42 13.32
CA GLU A 164 1.13 18.47 14.22
C GLU A 164 0.28 19.75 14.10
N HIS A 165 0.76 20.76 13.41
CA HIS A 165 0.06 22.03 13.15
C HIS A 165 -0.49 22.13 11.72
N TRP A 166 -0.34 21.08 10.92
CA TRP A 166 -0.72 21.02 9.50
C TRP A 166 0.14 21.91 8.60
N THR A 167 1.38 22.20 9.02
CA THR A 167 2.40 22.78 8.14
C THR A 167 2.93 21.66 7.26
N PHE A 168 2.70 21.78 5.95
CA PHE A 168 3.12 20.78 4.99
C PHE A 168 4.59 20.94 4.60
N SER A 169 5.29 19.81 4.47
CA SER A 169 6.58 19.74 3.80
C SER A 169 6.43 20.12 2.31
N PRO A 170 7.49 20.68 1.67
CA PRO A 170 7.48 20.88 0.22
C PRO A 170 7.48 19.56 -0.57
N TYR A 171 7.86 18.44 0.05
CA TYR A 171 7.92 17.12 -0.60
C TYR A 171 6.55 16.64 -1.11
N ARG A 172 6.54 16.04 -2.30
CA ARG A 172 5.41 15.33 -2.90
C ARG A 172 5.88 13.93 -3.32
N GLY A 173 5.04 12.93 -3.09
CA GLY A 173 5.38 11.53 -3.32
C GLY A 173 4.32 10.79 -4.12
N GLN A 174 4.75 9.94 -5.05
CA GLN A 174 3.83 9.04 -5.75
C GLN A 174 3.25 7.98 -4.80
N ASN A 175 4.05 7.52 -3.84
CA ASN A 175 3.77 6.34 -3.02
C ASN A 175 2.47 6.49 -2.20
N ALA A 176 2.28 7.64 -1.54
CA ALA A 176 1.03 7.92 -0.83
C ALA A 176 -0.19 7.96 -1.77
N ASN A 177 -0.04 8.51 -2.98
CA ASN A 177 -1.13 8.60 -3.96
C ASN A 177 -1.48 7.24 -4.57
N MET A 178 -0.49 6.36 -4.76
CA MET A 178 -0.70 4.97 -5.20
C MET A 178 -1.52 4.19 -4.17
N HIS A 179 -1.13 4.20 -2.90
CA HIS A 179 -1.90 3.50 -1.87
C HIS A 179 -3.24 4.18 -1.56
N LEU A 180 -3.38 5.49 -1.78
CA LEU A 180 -4.70 6.11 -1.74
C LEU A 180 -5.59 5.61 -2.87
N CYS A 181 -5.07 5.43 -4.09
CA CYS A 181 -5.82 4.79 -5.18
C CYS A 181 -6.29 3.39 -4.79
N GLU A 182 -5.41 2.56 -4.20
CA GLU A 182 -5.77 1.24 -3.67
C GLU A 182 -6.87 1.32 -2.60
N ALA A 183 -6.69 2.18 -1.59
CA ALA A 183 -7.63 2.32 -0.49
C ALA A 183 -9.00 2.84 -0.94
N LEU A 184 -9.03 3.72 -1.94
CA LEU A 184 -10.25 4.26 -2.52
C LEU A 184 -11.00 3.23 -3.36
N LEU A 185 -10.30 2.37 -4.10
CA LEU A 185 -10.91 1.21 -4.73
C LEU A 185 -11.54 0.28 -3.69
N ALA A 186 -10.83 -0.01 -2.60
CA ALA A 186 -11.37 -0.83 -1.52
C ALA A 186 -12.59 -0.17 -0.85
N ALA A 187 -12.55 1.15 -0.63
CA ALA A 187 -13.67 1.92 -0.09
C ALA A 187 -14.88 1.90 -1.03
N HIS A 188 -14.67 2.01 -2.34
CA HIS A 188 -15.74 1.84 -3.33
C HIS A 188 -16.37 0.45 -3.25
N VAL A 189 -15.57 -0.61 -3.20
CA VAL A 189 -16.08 -1.99 -3.09
C VAL A 189 -16.90 -2.17 -1.80
N ALA A 190 -16.42 -1.65 -0.67
CA ALA A 190 -17.07 -1.82 0.63
C ALA A 190 -18.35 -0.98 0.79
N THR A 191 -18.49 0.13 0.07
CA THR A 191 -19.59 1.10 0.28
C THR A 191 -20.53 1.26 -0.91
N GLY A 192 -20.10 0.92 -2.12
CA GLY A 192 -20.77 1.22 -3.39
C GLY A 192 -20.74 2.70 -3.79
N GLN A 193 -20.11 3.59 -3.02
CA GLN A 193 -20.12 5.04 -3.31
C GLN A 193 -19.20 5.38 -4.48
N GLN A 194 -19.71 6.18 -5.43
CA GLN A 194 -19.00 6.51 -6.67
C GLN A 194 -17.85 7.50 -6.47
N ASP A 195 -17.94 8.38 -5.47
CA ASP A 195 -16.93 9.42 -5.24
C ASP A 195 -15.53 8.83 -4.99
N PHE A 196 -15.45 7.69 -4.30
CA PHE A 196 -14.20 6.97 -4.10
C PHE A 196 -13.60 6.45 -5.41
N LEU A 197 -14.44 5.86 -6.27
CA LEU A 197 -14.01 5.35 -7.57
C LEU A 197 -13.55 6.49 -8.49
N ILE A 198 -14.30 7.59 -8.53
CA ILE A 198 -13.96 8.80 -9.28
C ILE A 198 -12.60 9.34 -8.82
N ARG A 199 -12.35 9.41 -7.50
CA ARG A 199 -11.05 9.84 -7.00
C ARG A 199 -9.95 8.85 -7.37
N ALA A 200 -10.14 7.55 -7.18
CA ALA A 200 -9.13 6.55 -7.53
C ALA A 200 -8.72 6.67 -9.01
N ALA A 201 -9.69 6.82 -9.90
CA ALA A 201 -9.45 7.03 -11.32
C ALA A 201 -8.70 8.34 -11.62
N LEU A 202 -9.03 9.43 -10.90
CA LEU A 202 -8.31 10.70 -11.02
C LEU A 202 -6.84 10.54 -10.59
N LEU A 203 -6.57 9.89 -9.46
CA LEU A 203 -5.20 9.65 -8.99
C LEU A 203 -4.40 8.81 -10.00
N ALA A 204 -5.01 7.77 -10.57
CA ALA A 204 -4.37 6.96 -11.60
C ALA A 204 -4.05 7.78 -12.85
N ASP A 205 -4.96 8.63 -13.32
CA ASP A 205 -4.70 9.51 -14.47
C ASP A 205 -3.56 10.51 -14.18
N GLN A 206 -3.61 11.21 -13.03
CA GLN A 206 -2.58 12.18 -12.68
C GLN A 206 -1.21 11.51 -12.48
N MET A 207 -1.12 10.38 -11.77
CA MET A 207 0.17 9.72 -11.54
C MET A 207 0.70 9.01 -12.78
N VAL A 208 -0.12 8.15 -13.40
CA VAL A 208 0.37 7.28 -14.47
C VAL A 208 0.52 8.04 -15.79
N GLN A 209 -0.35 9.01 -16.08
CA GLN A 209 -0.29 9.78 -17.32
C GLN A 209 0.45 11.10 -17.14
N ARG A 210 0.00 11.99 -16.24
CA ARG A 210 0.62 13.32 -16.11
C ARG A 210 2.05 13.22 -15.58
N GLN A 211 2.25 12.60 -14.42
CA GLN A 211 3.60 12.45 -13.87
C GLN A 211 4.45 11.48 -14.71
N GLY A 212 3.84 10.43 -15.28
CA GLY A 212 4.51 9.50 -16.18
C GLY A 212 5.16 10.17 -17.40
N ARG A 213 4.53 11.20 -17.98
CA ARG A 213 5.12 11.97 -19.11
C ARG A 213 6.42 12.70 -18.76
N LEU A 214 6.65 13.00 -17.49
CA LEU A 214 7.87 13.68 -17.03
C LEU A 214 9.07 12.73 -16.93
N ALA A 215 8.83 11.41 -16.90
CA ALA A 215 9.85 10.40 -16.63
C ALA A 215 9.86 9.26 -17.66
N GLN A 216 9.81 9.60 -18.95
CA GLN A 216 9.86 8.63 -20.08
C GLN A 216 8.79 7.53 -20.02
N GLY A 217 7.65 7.82 -19.37
CA GLY A 217 6.58 6.86 -19.16
C GLY A 217 6.74 6.02 -17.90
N PHE A 218 7.80 6.12 -17.11
CA PHE A 218 7.82 5.54 -15.76
C PHE A 218 7.22 6.51 -14.74
N ILE A 219 6.82 6.00 -13.58
CA ILE A 219 6.40 6.81 -12.43
C ILE A 219 7.61 6.97 -11.52
N TRP A 220 8.13 8.20 -11.42
CA TRP A 220 9.20 8.53 -10.46
C TRP A 220 8.63 8.69 -9.04
N GLU A 221 9.46 8.53 -8.02
CA GLU A 221 8.99 8.52 -6.62
C GLU A 221 8.79 9.92 -6.03
N HIS A 222 9.68 10.87 -6.37
CA HIS A 222 9.89 12.10 -5.62
C HIS A 222 9.67 13.37 -6.45
N TYR A 223 8.86 14.27 -5.92
CA TYR A 223 8.50 15.51 -6.59
C TYR A 223 8.58 16.71 -5.63
N ASP A 224 8.75 17.90 -6.19
CA ASP A 224 8.66 19.15 -5.45
C ASP A 224 7.19 19.60 -5.25
N SER A 225 6.99 20.76 -4.63
CA SER A 225 5.67 21.30 -4.32
C SER A 225 4.83 21.63 -5.57
N ASP A 226 5.47 21.78 -6.73
CA ASP A 226 4.83 22.04 -8.02
C ASP A 226 4.72 20.77 -8.88
N TRP A 227 4.92 19.61 -8.25
CA TRP A 227 4.87 18.29 -8.87
C TRP A 227 5.86 18.12 -10.04
N GLN A 228 6.97 18.87 -10.05
CA GLN A 228 8.11 18.59 -10.92
C GLN A 228 9.00 17.53 -10.27
N ILE A 229 9.70 16.75 -11.12
CA ILE A 229 10.56 15.67 -10.62
C ILE A 229 11.74 16.24 -9.84
N ASP A 230 11.94 15.72 -8.64
CA ASP A 230 13.19 15.85 -7.90
C ASP A 230 14.05 14.60 -8.15
N TRP A 231 15.04 14.74 -9.03
CA TRP A 231 15.97 13.66 -9.40
C TRP A 231 17.07 13.42 -8.36
N ASP A 232 17.25 14.34 -7.42
CA ASP A 232 18.35 14.33 -6.44
C ASP A 232 17.87 13.86 -5.05
N TYR A 233 16.56 13.86 -4.79
CA TYR A 233 15.97 13.41 -3.52
C TYR A 233 16.48 12.05 -3.08
N ASN A 234 17.13 11.97 -1.92
CA ASN A 234 17.75 10.75 -1.38
C ASN A 234 18.75 10.05 -2.30
N ARG A 235 19.34 10.71 -3.31
CA ARG A 235 20.37 10.08 -4.15
C ARG A 235 21.54 9.53 -3.33
N ASP A 236 21.93 10.23 -2.27
CA ASP A 236 23.00 9.81 -1.35
C ASP A 236 22.53 8.81 -0.27
N ASN A 237 21.23 8.48 -0.24
CA ASN A 237 20.63 7.48 0.64
C ASN A 237 19.63 6.59 -0.14
N PRO A 238 20.09 5.84 -1.15
CA PRO A 238 19.20 5.17 -2.10
C PRO A 238 18.36 4.05 -1.49
N LYS A 239 18.77 3.51 -0.33
CA LYS A 239 18.07 2.44 0.39
C LYS A 239 17.17 2.95 1.54
N HIS A 240 16.78 4.22 1.51
CA HIS A 240 15.85 4.76 2.52
C HIS A 240 14.54 3.97 2.54
N LEU A 241 14.10 3.55 3.74
CA LEU A 241 13.03 2.54 3.91
C LEU A 241 11.71 2.89 3.20
N PHE A 242 11.30 4.16 3.21
CA PHE A 242 10.02 4.60 2.63
C PHE A 242 10.15 5.49 1.39
N ARG A 243 11.36 5.99 1.13
CA ARG A 243 11.64 6.97 0.06
C ARG A 243 12.99 6.66 -0.61
N PRO A 244 13.16 5.43 -1.10
CA PRO A 244 14.38 5.02 -1.80
C PRO A 244 14.54 5.80 -3.11
N TRP A 245 15.78 6.11 -3.48
CA TRP A 245 16.05 6.78 -4.75
C TRP A 245 15.99 5.80 -5.93
N GLY A 246 15.51 6.27 -7.07
CA GLY A 246 15.37 5.47 -8.28
C GLY A 246 13.92 5.06 -8.56
N PHE A 247 13.67 4.58 -9.77
CA PHE A 247 12.39 3.98 -10.13
C PHE A 247 12.22 2.68 -9.37
N GLN A 248 11.18 2.58 -8.54
CA GLN A 248 10.86 1.33 -7.86
C GLN A 248 10.15 0.38 -8.82
N VAL A 249 10.79 -0.75 -9.14
CA VAL A 249 10.26 -1.73 -10.11
C VAL A 249 8.89 -2.22 -9.67
N GLY A 250 8.75 -2.50 -8.38
CA GLY A 250 7.51 -2.96 -7.77
C GLY A 250 6.37 -1.95 -7.92
N HIS A 251 6.60 -0.65 -7.74
CA HIS A 251 5.54 0.36 -7.85
C HIS A 251 5.03 0.52 -9.28
N GLN A 252 5.88 0.37 -10.29
CA GLN A 252 5.41 0.39 -11.69
C GLN A 252 4.44 -0.77 -11.95
N ILE A 253 4.77 -1.94 -11.40
CA ILE A 253 3.97 -3.15 -11.55
C ILE A 253 2.70 -3.08 -10.69
N GLU A 254 2.77 -2.49 -9.51
CA GLU A 254 1.61 -2.24 -8.66
C GLU A 254 0.63 -1.27 -9.34
N TRP A 255 1.13 -0.21 -10.00
CA TRP A 255 0.30 0.63 -10.86
C TRP A 255 -0.34 -0.18 -12.00
N ALA A 256 0.38 -1.09 -12.64
CA ALA A 256 -0.21 -1.98 -13.65
C ALA A 256 -1.39 -2.79 -13.07
N LYS A 257 -1.24 -3.38 -11.87
CA LYS A 257 -2.36 -4.03 -11.15
C LYS A 257 -3.52 -3.07 -10.92
N LEU A 258 -3.27 -1.89 -10.35
CA LEU A 258 -4.32 -0.93 -9.99
C LEU A 258 -5.08 -0.43 -11.23
N LEU A 259 -4.40 -0.20 -12.34
CA LEU A 259 -5.03 0.15 -13.61
C LEU A 259 -5.99 -0.94 -14.10
N LEU A 260 -5.59 -2.21 -14.01
CA LEU A 260 -6.44 -3.35 -14.39
C LEU A 260 -7.63 -3.52 -13.43
N CYS A 261 -7.44 -3.28 -12.14
CA CYS A 261 -8.53 -3.25 -11.16
C CYS A 261 -9.54 -2.14 -11.47
N LEU A 262 -9.06 -0.93 -11.76
CA LEU A 262 -9.89 0.21 -12.18
C LEU A 262 -10.63 -0.08 -13.49
N ASP A 263 -9.95 -0.65 -14.48
CA ASP A 263 -10.53 -0.92 -15.80
C ASP A 263 -11.71 -1.90 -15.74
N ARG A 264 -11.69 -2.85 -14.80
CA ARG A 264 -12.80 -3.79 -14.57
C ARG A 264 -14.10 -3.14 -14.11
N VAL A 265 -14.02 -2.01 -13.39
CA VAL A 265 -15.20 -1.35 -12.79
C VAL A 265 -15.54 -0.01 -13.45
N GLN A 266 -14.57 0.63 -14.12
CA GLN A 266 -14.76 1.89 -14.83
C GLN A 266 -13.86 1.94 -16.07
N PRO A 267 -14.14 1.18 -17.15
CA PRO A 267 -13.22 1.01 -18.27
C PRO A 267 -12.68 2.32 -18.87
N ALA A 268 -11.42 2.33 -19.30
CA ALA A 268 -10.82 3.44 -20.05
C ALA A 268 -9.84 2.93 -21.10
N SER A 269 -9.89 3.52 -22.31
CA SER A 269 -9.20 3.02 -23.51
C SER A 269 -7.68 2.89 -23.38
N TRP A 270 -7.05 3.59 -22.43
CA TRP A 270 -5.60 3.62 -22.25
C TRP A 270 -5.09 2.67 -21.17
N ARG A 271 -5.94 2.18 -20.26
CA ARG A 271 -5.45 1.53 -19.01
C ARG A 271 -4.80 0.18 -19.25
N LEU A 272 -5.41 -0.68 -20.08
CA LEU A 272 -4.85 -1.99 -20.38
C LEU A 272 -3.49 -1.88 -21.08
N GLU A 273 -3.40 -1.06 -22.12
CA GLU A 273 -2.14 -0.84 -22.85
C GLU A 273 -1.06 -0.27 -21.93
N ARG A 274 -1.44 0.69 -21.08
CA ARG A 274 -0.52 1.31 -20.13
C ARG A 274 -0.05 0.35 -19.05
N ALA A 275 -0.94 -0.47 -18.50
CA ALA A 275 -0.60 -1.50 -17.52
C ALA A 275 0.38 -2.52 -18.10
N ARG A 276 0.12 -3.00 -19.32
CA ARG A 276 1.03 -3.89 -20.04
C ARG A 276 2.39 -3.25 -20.27
N TRP A 277 2.42 -1.98 -20.72
CA TRP A 277 3.69 -1.28 -20.93
C TRP A 277 4.52 -1.17 -19.63
N LEU A 278 3.88 -0.77 -18.51
CA LEU A 278 4.56 -0.67 -17.21
C LEU A 278 5.14 -2.01 -16.78
N PHE A 279 4.34 -3.08 -16.88
CA PHE A 279 4.76 -4.43 -16.54
C PHE A 279 5.92 -4.92 -17.44
N ASP A 280 5.77 -4.82 -18.76
CA ASP A 280 6.76 -5.30 -19.73
C ASP A 280 8.10 -4.57 -19.58
N GLN A 281 8.08 -3.23 -19.40
CA GLN A 281 9.31 -2.47 -19.21
C GLN A 281 9.97 -2.76 -17.86
N SER A 282 9.19 -2.94 -16.79
CA SER A 282 9.72 -3.32 -15.49
C SER A 282 10.40 -4.68 -15.49
N PHE A 283 9.83 -5.69 -16.17
CA PHE A 283 10.48 -6.99 -16.31
C PHE A 283 11.73 -6.90 -17.20
N LYS A 284 11.66 -6.16 -18.31
CA LYS A 284 12.78 -6.01 -19.23
C LYS A 284 14.02 -5.40 -18.56
N LEU A 285 13.84 -4.40 -17.69
CA LEU A 285 14.94 -3.68 -17.06
C LEU A 285 15.27 -4.19 -15.66
N GLY A 286 14.27 -4.71 -14.94
CA GLY A 286 14.37 -5.05 -13.53
C GLY A 286 14.61 -6.52 -13.22
N TRP A 287 14.53 -7.43 -14.19
CA TRP A 287 14.73 -8.86 -13.94
C TRP A 287 16.22 -9.23 -13.92
N ASP A 288 16.62 -9.98 -12.88
CA ASP A 288 17.96 -10.55 -12.77
C ASP A 288 18.04 -11.88 -13.53
N ASP A 289 18.54 -11.86 -14.77
CA ASP A 289 18.71 -13.08 -15.58
C ASP A 289 19.71 -14.09 -14.99
N ARG A 290 20.58 -13.67 -14.07
CA ARG A 290 21.60 -14.54 -13.46
C ARG A 290 21.06 -15.28 -12.24
N SER A 291 20.38 -14.56 -11.35
CA SER A 291 19.95 -15.09 -10.04
C SER A 291 18.43 -15.27 -9.91
N GLY A 292 17.66 -14.73 -10.86
CA GLY A 292 16.20 -14.65 -10.80
C GLY A 292 15.70 -13.58 -9.83
N GLY A 293 14.44 -13.17 -10.02
CA GLY A 293 13.78 -12.16 -9.19
C GLY A 293 14.03 -10.73 -9.66
N LEU A 294 13.06 -9.87 -9.40
CA LEU A 294 13.12 -8.45 -9.74
C LEU A 294 13.96 -7.67 -8.73
N TYR A 295 14.85 -6.81 -9.23
CA TYR A 295 15.56 -5.79 -8.45
C TYR A 295 14.59 -4.83 -7.77
N TYR A 296 15.05 -4.18 -6.71
CA TYR A 296 14.25 -3.22 -5.97
C TYR A 296 14.07 -1.91 -6.75
N GLY A 297 15.18 -1.32 -7.19
CA GLY A 297 15.19 0.00 -7.81
C GLY A 297 16.08 0.09 -9.05
N LEU A 298 15.69 0.94 -9.99
CA LEU A 298 16.43 1.26 -11.21
C LEU A 298 16.83 2.73 -11.26
N LYS A 299 18.00 3.00 -11.83
CA LYS A 299 18.46 4.35 -12.16
C LYS A 299 17.72 4.88 -13.39
N PRO A 300 17.79 6.19 -13.68
CA PRO A 300 17.20 6.75 -14.89
C PRO A 300 17.72 6.17 -16.22
N ASP A 301 18.91 5.58 -16.23
CA ASP A 301 19.48 4.89 -17.40
C ASP A 301 19.03 3.42 -17.53
N GLY A 302 18.20 2.94 -16.60
CA GLY A 302 17.70 1.56 -16.56
C GLY A 302 18.64 0.56 -15.89
N SER A 303 19.83 0.96 -15.43
CA SER A 303 20.71 0.09 -14.63
C SER A 303 20.20 -0.07 -13.20
N PRO A 304 20.54 -1.16 -12.48
CA PRO A 304 20.14 -1.32 -11.08
C PRO A 304 20.66 -0.19 -10.18
N ALA A 305 19.75 0.45 -9.45
CA ALA A 305 20.07 1.37 -8.35
C ALA A 305 20.19 0.60 -7.02
N ASP A 306 19.34 -0.41 -6.84
CA ASP A 306 19.36 -1.36 -5.72
C ASP A 306 18.96 -2.75 -6.22
N ASP A 307 19.89 -3.70 -6.13
CA ASP A 307 19.75 -5.06 -6.63
C ASP A 307 19.18 -6.06 -5.61
N ASP A 308 18.82 -5.58 -4.40
CA ASP A 308 18.14 -6.38 -3.39
C ASP A 308 16.79 -6.91 -3.92
N LYS A 309 16.39 -8.10 -3.42
CA LYS A 309 15.16 -8.80 -3.84
C LYS A 309 14.10 -8.72 -2.74
N TYR A 310 13.23 -7.73 -2.82
CA TYR A 310 12.18 -7.51 -1.82
C TYR A 310 10.96 -8.38 -2.10
N PHE A 311 10.39 -8.98 -1.04
CA PHE A 311 9.22 -9.88 -1.13
C PHE A 311 8.02 -9.23 -1.82
N TRP A 312 7.74 -7.96 -1.49
CA TRP A 312 6.55 -7.25 -1.98
C TRP A 312 6.64 -6.96 -3.47
N VAL A 313 7.83 -6.66 -4.00
CA VAL A 313 8.05 -6.46 -5.45
C VAL A 313 7.64 -7.71 -6.22
N GLN A 314 8.01 -8.89 -5.71
CA GLN A 314 7.68 -10.16 -6.37
C GLN A 314 6.19 -10.49 -6.23
N ALA A 315 5.61 -10.25 -5.06
CA ALA A 315 4.18 -10.47 -4.82
C ALA A 315 3.29 -9.60 -5.72
N GLU A 316 3.62 -8.31 -5.84
CA GLU A 316 2.95 -7.38 -6.76
C GLU A 316 3.10 -7.81 -8.22
N ALA A 317 4.27 -8.33 -8.60
CA ALA A 317 4.51 -8.87 -9.93
C ALA A 317 3.65 -10.10 -10.25
N ILE A 318 3.52 -11.04 -9.32
CA ILE A 318 2.64 -12.22 -9.49
C ILE A 318 1.18 -11.77 -9.65
N ALA A 319 0.73 -10.83 -8.82
CA ALA A 319 -0.63 -10.32 -8.89
C ALA A 319 -0.91 -9.61 -10.23
N ALA A 320 -0.05 -8.66 -10.63
CA ALA A 320 -0.19 -7.95 -11.90
C ALA A 320 -0.14 -8.90 -13.10
N ALA A 321 0.75 -9.91 -13.10
CA ALA A 321 0.84 -10.91 -14.15
C ALA A 321 -0.46 -11.71 -14.28
N ALA A 322 -1.07 -12.11 -13.16
CA ALA A 322 -2.35 -12.81 -13.17
C ALA A 322 -3.49 -11.94 -13.72
N HIS A 323 -3.54 -10.65 -13.33
CA HIS A 323 -4.51 -9.70 -13.87
C HIS A 323 -4.32 -9.47 -15.38
N LEU A 324 -3.08 -9.34 -15.85
CA LEU A 324 -2.77 -9.19 -17.28
C LEU A 324 -3.20 -10.43 -18.06
N ALA A 325 -2.82 -11.63 -17.61
CA ALA A 325 -3.20 -12.89 -18.27
C ALA A 325 -4.72 -13.03 -18.43
N VAL A 326 -5.50 -12.64 -17.41
CA VAL A 326 -6.97 -12.64 -17.50
C VAL A 326 -7.48 -11.60 -18.50
N ALA A 327 -6.85 -10.42 -18.56
CA ALA A 327 -7.27 -9.33 -19.43
C ALA A 327 -6.88 -9.54 -20.91
N THR A 328 -5.83 -10.32 -21.20
CA THR A 328 -5.28 -10.49 -22.56
C THR A 328 -5.53 -11.86 -23.18
N GLY A 329 -5.93 -12.87 -22.39
CA GLY A 329 -5.97 -14.27 -22.82
C GLY A 329 -4.58 -14.91 -22.90
#